data_AF-A0AAV8VSC0-F1
#
_entry.id   AF-A0AAV8VSC0-F1
#
_cell.length_a   1.000
_cell.length_b   1.000
_cell.length_c   1.000
_cell.angle_alpha   90.00
_cell.angle_beta   90.00
_cell.angle_gamma   90.00
#
_symmetry.space_group_name_H-M   'P 1'
#
loop_
_entity.id
_entity.type
_entity.pdbx_description
1 polymer ?
#
loop_
_entity_poly.entity_id
_entity_poly.type
_entity_poly.pdbx_seq_one_letter_code
_entity_poly.pdbx_strand_id
1 'polypeptide(L)'
;MHLDAYKMCTKFHKDIHNSFAAKKLLNKANPNQKDKLIFFKDCQNFLIATVSKILQRSCLQYNVVKGLSYFDPNLIGSSPSVAEKRFSTVLQEFYDKHLITSETAEKTKNQVKLFVRTQQEIFKNYGDEQLDVFFSKLLKNKPEMADLA
;
A
#
# COMPACT_ATOMS: atom_id res chain seq x y z
N MET A 1 0.94 -3.25 -11.50
CA MET A 1 1.75 -2.62 -10.42
C MET A 1 2.94 -1.81 -10.93
N HIS A 2 3.59 -2.18 -12.06
CA HIS A 2 4.58 -1.31 -12.72
C HIS A 2 4.00 0.03 -13.21
N LEU A 3 2.72 0.05 -13.64
CA LEU A 3 2.08 1.27 -14.16
C LEU A 3 1.88 2.39 -13.12
N ASP A 4 1.63 2.08 -11.84
CA ASP A 4 1.32 3.10 -10.84
C ASP A 4 2.57 3.79 -10.29
N ALA A 5 3.65 3.04 -10.11
CA ALA A 5 4.97 3.62 -9.83
C ALA A 5 5.46 4.47 -11.02
N TYR A 6 5.22 4.03 -12.25
CA TYR A 6 5.56 4.78 -13.46
C TYR A 6 4.75 6.09 -13.58
N LYS A 7 3.46 6.07 -13.21
CA LYS A 7 2.59 7.26 -13.15
C LYS A 7 2.98 8.23 -12.02
N MET A 8 3.39 7.72 -10.86
CA MET A 8 3.87 8.54 -9.75
C MET A 8 5.23 9.17 -10.06
N CYS A 9 6.14 8.40 -10.67
CA CYS A 9 7.42 8.91 -11.19
C CYS A 9 7.23 9.93 -12.32
N THR A 10 6.27 9.76 -13.22
CA THR A 10 5.98 10.75 -14.27
C THR A 10 5.29 12.02 -13.73
N LYS A 11 4.56 11.94 -12.61
CA LYS A 11 4.05 13.13 -11.91
C LYS A 11 5.19 13.89 -11.22
N PHE A 12 6.08 13.20 -10.51
CA PHE A 12 7.33 13.77 -9.96
C PHE A 12 8.28 14.31 -11.05
N HIS A 13 8.27 13.71 -12.25
CA HIS A 13 9.07 14.13 -13.41
C HIS A 13 8.74 15.55 -13.90
N LYS A 14 7.46 15.97 -13.83
CA LYS A 14 7.07 17.35 -14.15
C LYS A 14 7.58 18.37 -13.13
N ASP A 15 7.70 17.97 -11.86
CA ASP A 15 8.07 18.87 -10.77
C ASP A 15 9.60 19.01 -10.61
N ILE A 16 10.37 17.95 -10.88
CA ILE A 16 11.84 18.00 -10.79
C ILE A 16 12.47 18.81 -11.92
N HIS A 17 11.89 18.80 -13.12
CA HIS A 17 12.24 19.74 -14.19
C HIS A 17 12.06 21.21 -13.76
N ASN A 18 11.33 21.47 -12.68
CA ASN A 18 10.92 22.79 -12.20
C ASN A 18 11.47 23.20 -10.83
N SER A 19 12.36 22.43 -10.19
CA SER A 19 12.90 22.88 -8.90
C SER A 19 13.68 24.19 -9.07
N PHE A 20 13.24 25.24 -8.38
CA PHE A 20 13.80 26.58 -8.52
C PHE A 20 15.31 26.62 -8.22
N ALA A 21 15.78 25.74 -7.33
CA ALA A 21 17.19 25.60 -6.97
C ALA A 21 18.04 25.01 -8.10
N ALA A 22 17.60 23.92 -8.73
CA ALA A 22 18.35 23.29 -9.82
C ALA A 22 18.43 24.21 -11.05
N LYS A 23 17.33 24.89 -11.41
CA LYS A 23 17.32 25.89 -12.49
C LYS A 23 18.26 27.06 -12.21
N LYS A 24 18.28 27.57 -10.98
CA LYS A 24 19.14 28.71 -10.58
C LYS A 24 20.62 28.35 -10.66
N LEU A 25 21.00 27.14 -10.26
CA LEU A 25 22.39 26.65 -10.36
C LEU A 25 22.79 26.37 -11.82
N LEU A 26 21.89 25.75 -12.60
CA LEU A 26 22.12 25.43 -14.01
C LEU A 26 22.25 26.71 -14.85
N ASN A 27 21.44 27.74 -14.59
CA ASN A 27 21.54 29.02 -15.30
C ASN A 27 22.83 29.77 -14.94
N LYS A 28 23.32 29.67 -13.70
CA LYS A 28 24.62 30.25 -13.29
C LYS A 28 25.80 29.58 -13.99
N ALA A 29 25.71 28.28 -14.26
CA ALA A 29 26.75 27.54 -14.96
C ALA A 29 26.78 27.80 -16.48
N ASN A 30 25.78 28.50 -17.02
CA ASN A 30 25.59 28.83 -18.44
C ASN A 30 25.92 27.69 -19.46
N PRO A 31 25.45 26.45 -19.25
CA PRO A 31 25.75 25.34 -20.15
C PRO A 31 24.97 25.46 -21.47
N ASN A 32 25.50 24.86 -22.53
CA ASN A 32 24.79 24.77 -23.81
C ASN A 32 23.52 23.91 -23.67
N GLN A 33 22.62 23.99 -24.66
CA GLN A 33 21.33 23.30 -24.60
C GLN A 33 21.45 21.77 -24.54
N LYS A 34 22.48 21.20 -25.17
CA LYS A 34 22.73 19.75 -25.16
C LYS A 34 23.12 19.27 -23.76
N ASP A 35 24.00 20.01 -23.09
CA ASP A 35 24.46 19.68 -21.74
C ASP A 35 23.34 19.87 -20.70
N LYS A 36 22.45 20.86 -20.89
CA LYS A 36 21.22 20.99 -20.09
C LYS A 36 20.34 19.74 -20.20
N LEU A 37 20.12 19.26 -21.43
CA LEU A 37 19.30 18.07 -21.67
C LEU A 37 19.92 16.81 -21.05
N ILE A 38 21.24 16.64 -21.17
CA ILE A 38 21.98 15.53 -20.55
C ILE A 38 21.84 15.59 -19.02
N PHE A 39 22.07 16.76 -18.42
CA PHE A 39 21.93 16.95 -16.97
C PHE A 39 20.54 16.57 -16.46
N PHE A 40 19.46 17.01 -17.13
CA PHE A 40 18.10 16.65 -16.70
C PHE A 40 17.82 15.16 -16.86
N LYS A 41 18.32 14.54 -17.94
CA LYS A 41 18.22 13.09 -18.14
C LYS A 41 18.96 12.31 -17.05
N ASP A 42 20.12 12.78 -16.63
CA ASP A 42 20.90 12.15 -15.56
C ASP A 42 20.23 12.32 -14.19
N CYS A 43 19.68 13.50 -13.88
CA CYS A 43 18.86 13.70 -12.69
C CYS A 43 17.64 12.76 -12.66
N GLN A 44 16.98 12.57 -13.81
CA GLN A 44 15.86 11.64 -13.92
C GLN A 44 16.31 10.19 -13.66
N ASN A 45 17.41 9.76 -14.29
CA ASN A 45 17.95 8.41 -14.10
C ASN A 45 18.34 8.18 -12.64
N PHE A 46 18.98 9.16 -12.01
CA PHE A 46 19.34 9.13 -10.59
C PHE A 46 18.11 8.98 -9.69
N LEU A 47 17.06 9.77 -9.94
CA LEU A 47 15.81 9.68 -9.17
C LEU A 47 15.16 8.31 -9.34
N ILE A 48 15.01 7.83 -10.58
CA ILE A 48 14.40 6.53 -10.87
C ILE A 48 15.18 5.42 -10.18
N ALA A 49 16.51 5.42 -10.26
CA ALA A 49 17.36 4.44 -9.61
C ALA A 49 17.24 4.50 -8.08
N THR A 50 17.19 5.71 -7.50
CA THR A 50 17.05 5.92 -6.06
C THR A 50 15.69 5.43 -5.56
N VAL A 51 14.60 5.86 -6.20
CA VAL A 51 13.23 5.41 -5.88
C VAL A 51 13.10 3.90 -6.04
N SER A 52 13.66 3.32 -7.10
CA SER A 52 13.64 1.87 -7.32
C SER A 52 14.38 1.12 -6.21
N LYS A 53 15.55 1.59 -5.78
CA LYS A 53 16.30 1.00 -4.64
C LYS A 53 15.55 1.15 -3.31
N ILE A 54 14.90 2.29 -3.07
CA ILE A 54 14.07 2.50 -1.88
C ILE A 54 12.89 1.53 -1.90
N LEU A 55 12.21 1.37 -3.04
CA LEU A 55 11.09 0.43 -3.20
C LEU A 55 11.53 -1.02 -3.03
N GLN A 56 12.68 -1.42 -3.60
CA GLN A 56 13.27 -2.75 -3.44
C GLN A 56 13.62 -3.10 -1.99
N ARG A 57 13.91 -2.09 -1.16
CA ARG A 57 14.19 -2.26 0.27
C ARG A 57 12.96 -2.00 1.13
N SER A 58 11.87 -1.50 0.55
CA SER A 58 10.66 -1.16 1.29
C SER A 58 9.84 -2.41 1.53
N CYS A 59 9.37 -2.56 2.77
CA CYS A 59 8.39 -3.59 3.12
C CYS A 59 7.12 -3.46 2.27
N LEU A 60 6.84 -2.28 1.74
CA LEU A 60 5.70 -2.02 0.84
C LEU A 60 5.79 -2.80 -0.48
N GLN A 61 6.92 -3.40 -0.87
CA GLN A 61 6.95 -4.26 -2.05
C GLN A 61 6.22 -5.60 -1.83
N TYR A 62 6.16 -6.06 -0.57
CA TYR A 62 5.53 -7.33 -0.24
C TYR A 62 4.01 -7.17 -0.28
N ASN A 63 3.35 -7.97 -1.13
CA ASN A 63 1.89 -7.94 -1.27
C ASN A 63 1.17 -8.15 0.07
N VAL A 64 1.76 -8.94 0.97
CA VAL A 64 1.30 -9.09 2.35
C VAL A 64 1.20 -7.73 3.05
N VAL A 65 2.26 -6.92 3.04
CA VAL A 65 2.28 -5.59 3.71
C VAL A 65 1.27 -4.63 3.09
N LYS A 66 1.04 -4.69 1.78
CA LYS A 66 -0.04 -3.93 1.12
C LYS A 66 -1.42 -4.40 1.59
N GLY A 67 -1.59 -5.70 1.73
CA GLY A 67 -2.81 -6.34 2.17
C GLY A 67 -3.12 -6.12 3.65
N LEU A 68 -2.11 -5.90 4.50
CA LEU A 68 -2.28 -5.59 5.93
C LEU A 68 -3.07 -4.30 6.19
N SER A 69 -3.16 -3.40 5.22
CA SER A 69 -4.07 -2.24 5.33
C SER A 69 -5.55 -2.63 5.43
N TYR A 70 -5.91 -3.90 5.20
CA TYR A 70 -7.22 -4.44 5.58
C TYR A 70 -7.53 -4.21 7.07
N PHE A 71 -6.52 -4.25 7.95
CA PHE A 71 -6.73 -4.05 9.39
C PHE A 71 -7.03 -2.61 9.79
N ASP A 72 -7.14 -1.68 8.84
CA ASP A 72 -7.61 -0.31 9.08
C ASP A 72 -9.15 -0.29 9.17
N PRO A 73 -9.75 -0.05 10.36
CA PRO A 73 -11.19 0.03 10.55
C PRO A 73 -11.85 1.09 9.67
N ASN A 74 -11.17 2.20 9.40
CA ASN A 74 -11.69 3.26 8.55
C ASN A 74 -11.80 2.80 7.10
N LEU A 75 -10.85 2.00 6.62
CA LEU A 75 -10.93 1.37 5.30
C LEU A 75 -12.08 0.38 5.23
N ILE A 76 -12.26 -0.46 6.27
CA ILE A 76 -13.36 -1.43 6.34
C ILE A 76 -14.71 -0.71 6.33
N GLY A 77 -14.86 0.36 7.11
CA GLY A 77 -16.12 1.13 7.21
C GLY A 77 -16.46 1.91 5.93
N SER A 78 -15.47 2.56 5.32
CA SER A 78 -15.66 3.42 4.14
C SER A 78 -15.64 2.66 2.81
N SER A 79 -14.89 1.57 2.71
CA SER A 79 -14.71 0.79 1.47
C SER A 79 -14.56 -0.72 1.73
N PRO A 80 -15.63 -1.40 2.20
CA PRO A 80 -15.63 -2.83 2.51
C PRO A 80 -15.05 -3.73 1.41
N SER A 81 -15.44 -3.50 0.16
CA SER A 81 -14.99 -4.32 -0.99
C SER A 81 -13.50 -4.19 -1.26
N VAL A 82 -12.92 -3.01 -0.99
CA VAL A 82 -11.48 -2.76 -1.10
C VAL A 82 -10.76 -3.50 0.02
N ALA A 83 -11.27 -3.42 1.25
CA ALA A 83 -10.72 -4.15 2.40
C ALA A 83 -10.72 -5.66 2.13
N GLU A 84 -11.85 -6.25 1.74
CA GLU A 84 -11.97 -7.68 1.41
C GLU A 84 -10.97 -8.14 0.33
N LYS A 85 -10.79 -7.32 -0.72
CA LYS A 85 -9.82 -7.61 -1.79
C LYS A 85 -8.38 -7.59 -1.29
N ARG A 86 -8.04 -6.64 -0.42
CA ARG A 86 -6.70 -6.54 0.19
C ARG A 86 -6.42 -7.72 1.09
N PHE A 87 -7.39 -8.15 1.91
CA PHE A 87 -7.25 -9.35 2.73
C PHE A 87 -7.12 -10.62 1.89
N SER A 88 -7.91 -10.75 0.82
CA SER A 88 -7.79 -11.89 -0.12
C SER A 88 -6.40 -11.99 -0.73
N THR A 89 -5.72 -10.85 -0.96
CA THR A 89 -4.33 -10.82 -1.44
C THR A 89 -3.36 -11.38 -0.40
N VAL A 90 -3.58 -11.11 0.90
CA VAL A 90 -2.77 -11.69 1.99
C VAL A 90 -2.95 -13.20 2.06
N LEU A 91 -4.19 -13.68 2.00
CA LEU A 91 -4.48 -15.11 2.04
C LEU A 91 -3.86 -15.86 0.85
N GLN A 92 -3.91 -15.27 -0.35
CA GLN A 92 -3.26 -15.85 -1.53
C GLN A 92 -1.74 -15.98 -1.32
N GLU A 93 -1.08 -14.93 -0.81
CA GLU A 93 0.36 -14.97 -0.52
C GLU A 93 0.74 -16.01 0.54
N PHE A 94 -0.11 -16.20 1.55
CA PHE A 94 0.11 -17.23 2.57
C PHE A 94 -0.08 -18.64 2.01
N TYR A 95 -1.07 -18.82 1.14
CA TYR A 95 -1.29 -20.09 0.44
C TYR A 95 -0.13 -20.42 -0.51
N ASP A 96 0.31 -19.46 -1.33
CA ASP A 96 1.40 -19.62 -2.30
C ASP A 96 2.73 -19.96 -1.62
N LYS A 97 2.90 -19.54 -0.36
CA LYS A 97 4.08 -19.86 0.48
C LYS A 97 3.89 -21.09 1.36
N HIS A 98 2.81 -21.85 1.17
CA HIS A 98 2.46 -23.04 1.95
C HIS A 98 2.36 -22.80 3.46
N LEU A 99 2.02 -21.57 3.87
CA LEU A 99 1.79 -21.22 5.29
C LEU A 99 0.39 -21.60 5.76
N ILE A 100 -0.57 -21.65 4.83
CA ILE A 100 -1.95 -22.07 5.08
C ILE A 100 -2.43 -23.02 3.98
N THR A 101 -3.45 -23.81 4.27
CA THR A 101 -4.11 -24.68 3.28
C THR A 101 -5.14 -23.89 2.46
N SER A 102 -5.55 -24.45 1.32
CA SER A 102 -6.64 -23.87 0.52
C SER A 102 -7.98 -23.84 1.30
N GLU A 103 -8.22 -24.83 2.16
CA GLU A 103 -9.42 -24.89 2.99
C GLU A 103 -9.42 -23.77 4.02
N THR A 104 -8.30 -23.59 4.72
CA THR A 104 -8.11 -22.48 5.67
C THR A 104 -8.31 -21.13 4.98
N ALA A 105 -7.68 -20.93 3.81
CA ALA A 105 -7.81 -19.67 3.06
C ALA A 105 -9.27 -19.35 2.71
N GLU A 106 -10.04 -20.30 2.17
CA GLU A 106 -11.44 -20.04 1.79
C GLU A 106 -12.34 -19.87 3.02
N LYS A 107 -12.10 -20.63 4.10
CA LYS A 107 -12.83 -20.48 5.38
C LYS A 107 -12.62 -19.09 5.98
N THR A 108 -11.37 -18.64 6.14
CA THR A 108 -11.03 -17.32 6.68
C THR A 108 -11.58 -16.19 5.80
N LYS A 109 -11.52 -16.33 4.47
CA LYS A 109 -12.11 -15.36 3.53
C LYS A 109 -13.63 -15.22 3.72
N ASN A 110 -14.34 -16.32 3.93
CA ASN A 110 -15.78 -16.29 4.20
C ASN A 110 -16.11 -15.66 5.56
N GLN A 111 -15.30 -15.95 6.60
CA GLN A 111 -15.45 -15.30 7.90
C GLN A 111 -15.21 -13.79 7.83
N VAL A 112 -14.20 -13.34 7.08
CA VAL A 112 -13.96 -11.89 6.87
C VAL A 112 -15.13 -11.21 6.18
N LYS A 113 -15.70 -11.81 5.13
CA LYS A 113 -16.89 -11.25 4.47
C LYS A 113 -18.05 -11.10 5.45
N LEU A 114 -18.27 -12.11 6.30
CA LEU A 114 -19.31 -12.05 7.32
C LEU A 114 -19.01 -10.97 8.37
N PHE A 115 -17.76 -10.88 8.82
CA PHE A 115 -17.30 -9.91 9.81
C PHE A 115 -17.47 -8.47 9.34
N VAL A 116 -16.98 -8.16 8.14
CA VAL A 116 -17.10 -6.83 7.52
C VAL A 116 -18.56 -6.41 7.36
N ARG A 117 -19.42 -7.34 6.93
CA ARG A 117 -20.86 -7.08 6.76
C ARG A 117 -21.58 -6.87 8.10
N THR A 118 -21.29 -7.70 9.10
CA THR A 118 -22.01 -7.67 10.39
C THR A 118 -21.56 -6.54 11.30
N GLN A 119 -20.32 -6.06 11.17
CA GLN A 119 -19.74 -5.04 12.05
C GLN A 119 -19.56 -3.69 11.35
N GLN A 120 -20.18 -3.49 10.18
CA GLN A 120 -19.96 -2.31 9.32
C GLN A 120 -20.18 -0.99 10.06
N GLU A 121 -21.24 -0.88 10.85
CA GLU A 121 -21.55 0.35 11.61
C GLU A 121 -20.54 0.59 12.74
N ILE A 122 -19.96 -0.47 13.32
CA ILE A 122 -18.92 -0.33 14.34
C ILE A 122 -17.63 0.20 13.70
N PHE A 123 -17.28 -0.30 12.51
CA PHE A 123 -16.13 0.20 11.75
C PHE A 123 -16.28 1.66 11.31
N LYS A 124 -17.48 2.09 10.91
CA LYS A 124 -17.74 3.51 10.54
C LYS A 124 -17.60 4.47 11.71
N ASN A 125 -17.89 3.99 12.93
CA ASN A 125 -17.79 4.77 14.16
C ASN A 125 -16.48 4.53 14.91
N TYR A 126 -15.48 3.92 14.25
CA TYR A 126 -14.17 3.73 14.83
C TYR A 126 -13.53 5.08 15.16
N GLY A 127 -13.04 5.21 16.40
CA GLY A 127 -12.38 6.41 16.91
C GLY A 127 -10.87 6.23 17.03
N ASP A 128 -10.29 6.73 18.13
CA ASP A 128 -8.84 6.71 18.38
C ASP A 128 -8.38 5.53 19.25
N GLU A 129 -9.19 4.47 19.40
CA GLU A 129 -8.79 3.31 20.19
C GLU A 129 -7.70 2.49 19.49
N GLN A 130 -6.87 1.76 20.26
CA GLN A 130 -5.82 0.92 19.67
C GLN A 130 -6.44 -0.27 18.92
N LEU A 131 -5.85 -0.61 17.77
CA LEU A 131 -6.41 -1.64 16.88
C LEU A 131 -6.53 -3.01 17.56
N ASP A 132 -5.53 -3.43 18.33
CA ASP A 132 -5.54 -4.68 19.08
C ASP A 132 -6.66 -4.71 20.13
N VAL A 133 -6.87 -3.62 20.85
CA VAL A 133 -7.97 -3.45 21.81
C VAL A 133 -9.33 -3.47 21.09
N PHE A 134 -9.43 -2.82 19.94
CA PHE A 134 -10.63 -2.79 19.13
C PHE A 134 -11.02 -4.18 18.60
N PHE A 135 -10.10 -4.84 17.90
CA PHE A 135 -10.35 -6.16 17.30
C PHE A 135 -10.55 -7.23 18.37
N SER A 136 -9.81 -7.20 19.48
CA SER A 136 -10.01 -8.15 20.58
C SER A 136 -11.41 -8.02 21.21
N LYS A 137 -11.94 -6.80 21.38
CA LYS A 137 -13.34 -6.59 21.80
C LYS A 137 -14.32 -7.10 20.75
N LEU A 138 -14.07 -6.82 19.47
CA LEU A 138 -14.97 -7.20 18.37
C LEU A 138 -15.06 -8.72 18.19
N LEU A 139 -13.96 -9.43 18.36
CA LEU A 139 -13.86 -10.87 18.12
C LEU A 139 -14.16 -11.70 19.37
N LYS A 140 -14.26 -11.05 20.54
CA LYS A 140 -14.57 -11.70 21.80
C LYS A 140 -15.88 -12.48 21.71
N ASN A 141 -15.83 -13.77 22.07
CA ASN A 141 -16.97 -14.67 22.15
C ASN A 141 -17.74 -14.89 20.82
N LYS A 142 -17.08 -14.75 19.66
CA LYS A 142 -17.70 -15.01 18.34
C LYS A 142 -17.17 -16.33 17.73
N PRO A 143 -17.79 -17.49 18.03
CA PRO A 143 -17.34 -18.78 17.53
C PRO A 143 -17.41 -18.88 15.99
N GLU A 144 -18.29 -18.12 15.34
CA GLU A 144 -18.39 -18.00 13.89
C GLU A 144 -17.20 -17.28 13.23
N MET A 145 -16.32 -16.67 14.03
CA MET A 145 -15.11 -15.95 13.62
C MET A 145 -13.85 -16.58 14.24
N ALA A 146 -13.90 -17.87 14.59
CA ALA A 146 -12.81 -18.54 15.31
C ALA A 146 -11.46 -18.52 14.59
N ASP A 147 -11.42 -18.50 13.26
CA ASP A 147 -10.14 -18.42 12.53
C ASP A 147 -9.64 -16.98 12.36
N LEU A 148 -10.38 -15.98 12.88
CA LEU A 148 -9.99 -14.58 12.95
C LEU A 148 -9.51 -14.14 14.34
N ALA A 149 -9.80 -14.95 15.37
CA ALA A 149 -9.53 -14.66 16.78
C ALA A 149 -8.14 -15.13 17.24
#